data_AF-A0A497RE88-F1
#
_entry.id   AF-A0A497RE88-F1
#
_cell.length_a   1.000
_cell.length_b   1.000
_cell.length_c   1.000
_cell.angle_alpha   90.00
_cell.angle_beta   90.00
_cell.angle_gamma   90.00
#
_symmetry.space_group_name_H-M   'P 1'
#
loop_
_entity.id
_entity.type
_entity.pdbx_description
1 polymer ?
#
loop_
_entity_poly.entity_id
_entity_poly.type
_entity_poly.pdbx_seq_one_letter_code
_entity_poly.pdbx_strand_id
1 'polypeptide(L)' 'MGYVVYVNHPNNKAIVHDENCSRYRNRRRDQTHNGFWKGIFESYEKALEFAKSTGKRTIDSCAFCIKD' A
#
# COMPACT_ATOMS: atom_id res chain seq x y z
N MET A 1 -14.61 -4.91 1.96
CA MET A 1 -13.41 -5.03 1.11
C MET A 1 -12.44 -3.98 1.62
N GLY A 2 -11.38 -4.43 2.28
CA GLY A 2 -10.38 -3.59 2.91
C GLY A 2 -9.21 -3.25 1.99
N TYR A 3 -8.50 -2.17 2.32
CA TYR A 3 -7.35 -1.67 1.56
C TYR A 3 -6.13 -1.57 2.46
N VAL A 4 -4.96 -1.67 1.86
CA VAL A 4 -3.67 -1.61 2.55
C VAL A 4 -2.67 -0.82 1.72
N VAL A 5 -1.66 -0.26 2.37
CA VAL A 5 -0.66 0.59 1.73
C VAL A 5 0.72 0.02 1.97
N TYR A 6 1.46 -0.24 0.90
CA TYR A 6 2.88 -0.52 0.97
C TYR A 6 3.68 0.76 0.83
N VAL A 7 4.51 1.07 1.82
CA VAL A 7 5.36 2.25 1.87
C VAL A 7 6.82 1.80 1.74
N ASN A 8 7.43 2.06 0.59
CA ASN A 8 8.79 1.62 0.26
C ASN A 8 9.85 2.62 0.78
N HIS A 9 10.96 2.09 1.27
CA HIS A 9 12.24 2.77 1.47
C HIS A 9 13.34 2.01 0.73
N PRO A 10 14.24 2.65 -0.04
CA PRO A 10 14.45 4.10 -0.18
C PRO A 10 13.66 4.74 -1.34
N ASN A 11 12.94 3.97 -2.16
CA ASN A 11 12.41 4.41 -3.46
C ASN A 11 11.24 5.43 -3.40
N ASN A 12 11.01 6.08 -2.26
CA ASN A 12 10.05 7.16 -2.06
C ASN A 12 8.68 6.92 -2.74
N LYS A 13 8.16 5.69 -2.64
CA LYS A 13 6.86 5.27 -3.18
C LYS A 13 5.93 4.74 -2.09
N ALA A 14 4.65 5.12 -2.18
CA ALA A 14 3.55 4.46 -1.48
C ALA A 14 2.58 3.88 -2.51
N ILE A 15 2.15 2.63 -2.32
CA ILE A 15 1.26 1.91 -3.23
C ILE A 15 0.03 1.41 -2.47
N VAL A 16 -1.16 1.74 -2.95
CA VAL A 16 -2.42 1.20 -2.42
C VAL A 16 -2.72 -0.17 -3.03
N HIS A 17 -3.16 -1.10 -2.21
CA HIS A 17 -3.55 -2.46 -2.58
C HIS A 17 -4.90 -2.80 -1.95
N ASP A 18 -5.63 -3.71 -2.60
CA ASP A 18 -6.73 -4.44 -1.95
C ASP A 18 -6.17 -5.45 -0.92
N GLU A 19 -6.90 -5.73 0.16
CA GLU A 19 -6.51 -6.70 1.19
C GLU A 19 -6.41 -8.14 0.66
N ASN A 20 -7.03 -8.42 -0.49
CA ASN A 20 -6.96 -9.71 -1.16
C ASN A 20 -5.85 -9.79 -2.21
N CYS A 21 -5.09 -8.70 -2.40
CA CYS A 21 -3.95 -8.67 -3.31
C CYS A 21 -2.94 -9.78 -2.93
N SER A 22 -2.55 -10.59 -3.92
CA SER A 22 -1.58 -11.67 -3.73
C SER A 22 -0.24 -11.18 -3.16
N ARG A 23 0.19 -9.97 -3.52
CA ARG A 23 1.41 -9.35 -2.98
C ARG A 23 1.31 -9.04 -1.49
N TYR A 24 0.13 -8.61 -1.03
CA TYR A 24 -0.12 -8.38 0.38
C TYR A 24 -0.31 -9.70 1.12
N ARG A 25 -1.09 -10.64 0.59
CA ARG A 25 -1.35 -11.94 1.25
C ARG A 25 -0.10 -12.82 1.38
N ASN A 26 0.80 -12.78 0.39
CA ASN A 26 2.03 -13.58 0.40
C ASN A 26 3.21 -12.87 1.09
N ARG A 27 2.98 -11.73 1.75
CA ARG A 27 4.05 -11.04 2.47
C ARG A 27 4.49 -11.89 3.66
N ARG A 28 5.81 -11.99 3.87
CA ARG A 28 6.37 -12.73 5.02
C ARG A 28 6.24 -11.94 6.33
N ARG A 29 6.30 -10.61 6.25
CA ARG A 29 6.27 -9.67 7.39
C ARG A 29 5.65 -8.36 6.94
N ASP A 30 5.04 -7.64 7.87
CA ASP A 30 4.51 -6.29 7.62
C ASP A 30 5.64 -5.26 7.48
N GLN A 31 6.79 -5.48 8.11
CA GLN A 31 7.95 -4.60 8.02
C GLN A 31 9.16 -5.33 7.45
N THR A 32 9.88 -4.66 6.57
CA THR A 32 11.11 -5.13 5.93
C THR A 32 12.14 -4.01 5.91
N HIS A 33 13.40 -4.32 5.62
CA HIS A 33 14.44 -3.31 5.43
C HIS A 33 14.11 -2.32 4.29
N ASN A 34 13.25 -2.73 3.34
CA ASN A 34 12.85 -1.91 2.19
C ASN A 34 11.47 -1.25 2.35
N GLY A 35 10.92 -1.20 3.56
CA GLY A 35 9.63 -0.56 3.81
C GLY A 35 8.63 -1.44 4.53
N PHE A 36 7.40 -0.95 4.62
CA PHE A 36 6.38 -1.54 5.48
C PHE A 36 4.98 -1.49 4.86
N TRP A 37 4.11 -2.36 5.35
CA TRP A 37 2.69 -2.36 5.08
C TRP A 37 1.95 -1.65 6.22
N LYS A 38 0.94 -0.85 5.86
CA LYS A 38 0.00 -0.24 6.80
C LYS A 38 -1.42 -0.47 6.30
N GLY A 39 -2.33 -0.84 7.20
CA GLY A 39 -3.74 -1.12 6.89
C GLY A 39 -4.34 -1.96 8.02
N ILE A 40 -5.62 -2.33 8.04
CA ILE A 40 -6.63 -2.44 6.97
C ILE A 40 -7.56 -1.20 6.98
N PHE A 41 -7.56 -0.44 5.90
CA PHE A 41 -8.46 0.69 5.70
C PHE A 41 -9.79 0.19 5.14
N GLU A 42 -10.89 0.77 5.60
CA GLU A 42 -12.25 0.39 5.15
C GLU A 42 -12.61 0.87 3.75
N SER A 43 -11.88 1.85 3.21
CA SER A 43 -12.10 2.40 1.87
C SER A 43 -10.78 2.72 1.16
N TYR A 44 -10.84 2.80 -0.16
CA TYR A 44 -9.70 3.17 -0.99
C TYR A 44 -9.24 4.60 -0.70
N GLU A 45 -10.17 5.52 -0.50
CA GLU A 45 -9.89 6.94 -0.21
C GLU A 45 -9.08 7.10 1.07
N LYS A 46 -9.43 6.36 2.14
CA LYS A 46 -8.68 6.38 3.40
C LYS A 46 -7.26 5.82 3.24
N ALA A 47 -7.11 4.75 2.47
CA ALA A 47 -5.80 4.21 2.15
C ALA A 47 -4.97 5.21 1.32
N LEU A 48 -5.59 5.88 0.35
CA LEU A 48 -4.94 6.88 -0.48
C LEU A 48 -4.55 8.14 0.31
N GLU A 49 -5.39 8.58 1.24
CA GLU A 49 -5.07 9.68 2.16
C GLU A 49 -3.86 9.35 3.02
N PHE A 50 -3.82 8.15 3.60
CA PHE A 50 -2.64 7.67 4.31
C PHE A 50 -1.41 7.63 3.40
N ALA A 51 -1.54 7.10 2.17
CA ALA A 51 -0.43 7.07 1.22
C ALA A 51 0.11 8.49 0.99
N LYS A 52 -0.75 9.49 0.78
CA LYS A 52 -0.37 10.89 0.59
C LYS A 52 0.31 11.48 1.84
N SER A 53 -0.18 11.15 3.04
CA SER A 53 0.40 11.67 4.29
C SER A 53 1.80 11.15 4.58
N THR A 54 2.24 10.07 3.93
CA THR A 54 3.62 9.56 4.06
C THR A 54 4.70 10.48 3.47
N GLY A 55 4.33 11.52 2.71
CA GLY A 55 5.26 12.43 2.05
C GLY A 55 6.08 11.79 0.92
N LYS A 56 5.68 10.61 0.45
CA LYS A 56 6.36 9.88 -0.63
C LYS A 56 6.12 10.61 -1.96
N ARG A 57 7.18 10.74 -2.77
CA ARG A 57 7.14 11.42 -4.07
C ARG A 57 6.20 10.72 -5.05
N THR A 58 6.11 9.39 -4.97
CA THR A 58 5.24 8.59 -5.85
C THR A 58 4.12 7.98 -5.03
N ILE A 59 2.88 8.35 -5.36
CA ILE A 59 1.65 7.77 -4.82
C ILE A 59 0.98 7.03 -5.97
N ASP A 60 0.68 5.75 -5.80
CA ASP A 60 0.17 4.90 -6.88
C ASP A 60 -0.76 3.81 -6.35
N SER A 61 -1.44 3.14 -7.26
CA SER A 61 -2.31 2.00 -6.98
C SER A 61 -1.76 0.74 -7.63
N CYS A 62 -1.98 -0.41 -7.00
CA CYS A 62 -1.46 -1.65 -7.51
C CYS A 62 -2.27 -2.11 -8.74
N ALA A 63 -1.68 -1.92 -9.93
CA ALA A 63 -2.26 -2.32 -11.22
C ALA A 63 -2.71 -3.80 -11.33
N PHE A 64 -2.28 -4.68 -10.41
CA PHE A 64 -2.70 -6.09 -10.39
C PHE A 64 -4.02 -6.34 -9.63
N CYS A 65 -4.38 -5.48 -8.67
CA CYS A 65 -5.57 -5.68 -7.83
C CYS A 65 -6.53 -4.49 -7.85
N ILE A 66 -6.07 -3.32 -8.29
CA ILE A 66 -6.87 -2.14 -8.54
C ILE A 66 -6.66 -1.84 -10.02
N LYS A 67 -7.67 -2.16 -10.83
CA LYS A 67 -7.73 -1.78 -12.24
C LYS A 67 -8.69 -0.60 -12.30
N ASP A 68 -8.24 0.50 -12.92
CA ASP A 68 -9.13 1.61 -13.30
C ASP A 68 -10.30 1.12 -14.17
#